data_AF-A0A1Y6CWM2-F1
#
_entry.id   AF-A0A1Y6CWM2-F1
#
_cell.length_a   1.000
_cell.length_b   1.000
_cell.length_c   1.000
_cell.angle_alpha   90.00
_cell.angle_beta   90.00
_cell.angle_gamma   90.00
#
_symmetry.space_group_name_H-M   'P 1'
#
loop_
_entity.id
_entity.type
_entity.pdbx_description
1 polymer ?
#
loop_
_entity_poly.entity_id
_entity_poly.type
_entity_poly.pdbx_seq_one_letter_code
_entity_poly.pdbx_strand_id
1 'polypeptide(L)' 'MVNYLLMIVASVAGIVVLDEDPSSVSPQEWILFAVMAYSTVGLLRKLQEFIRDNT' A
#
# COMPACT_ATOMS: atom_id res chain seq x y z
N MET A 1 5.12 -1.13 -12.13
CA MET A 1 4.95 -1.53 -10.71
C MET A 1 4.88 -0.34 -9.75
N VAL A 2 5.67 0.73 -9.93
CA VAL A 2 5.60 1.96 -9.11
C VAL A 2 4.17 2.53 -8.99
N ASN A 3 3.35 2.40 -10.04
CA ASN A 3 1.96 2.87 -10.07
C ASN A 3 1.06 2.23 -9.01
N TYR A 4 1.18 0.92 -8.73
CA TYR A 4 0.29 0.23 -7.79
C TYR A 4 0.57 0.58 -6.33
N LEU A 5 1.84 0.75 -5.94
CA LEU A 5 2.18 1.24 -4.60
C LEU A 5 1.66 2.67 -4.42
N LEU A 6 1.87 3.53 -5.42
CA LEU A 6 1.36 4.90 -5.40
C LEU A 6 -0.16 4.93 -5.29
N MET A 7 -0.88 4.06 -6.00
CA MET A 7 -2.33 3.95 -5.86
C MET A 7 -2.74 3.47 -4.48
N ILE A 8 -2.07 2.48 -3.88
CA ILE A 8 -2.39 2.01 -2.52
C ILE A 8 -2.16 3.12 -1.50
N VAL A 9 -1.03 3.83 -1.58
CA VAL A 9 -0.72 4.94 -0.67
C VAL A 9 -1.69 6.10 -0.87
N ALA A 10 -2.02 6.45 -2.12
CA ALA A 10 -3.00 7.50 -2.43
C ALA A 10 -4.40 7.14 -1.95
N SER A 11 -4.83 5.89 -2.07
CA SER A 11 -6.12 5.42 -1.57
C SER A 11 -6.19 5.49 -0.04
N VAL A 12 -5.14 5.03 0.67
CA VAL A 12 -5.08 5.13 2.14
C VAL A 12 -5.04 6.60 2.59
N ALA A 13 -4.26 7.44 1.92
CA ALA A 13 -4.21 8.88 2.23
C ALA A 13 -5.56 9.56 1.95
N GLY A 14 -6.26 9.18 0.87
CA GLY A 14 -7.60 9.67 0.56
C GLY A 14 -8.61 9.32 1.65
N ILE A 15 -8.63 8.07 2.11
CA ILE A 15 -9.50 7.63 3.21
C ILE A 15 -9.19 8.38 4.51
N VAL A 16 -7.92 8.60 4.84
CA VAL A 16 -7.55 9.25 6.12
C VAL A 16 -7.76 10.76 6.10
N VAL A 17 -7.54 11.42 4.96
CA VAL A 17 -7.47 12.89 4.86
C VAL A 17 -8.71 13.51 4.24
N LEU A 18 -9.34 12.83 3.28
CA LEU A 18 -10.46 13.35 2.51
C LEU A 18 -11.82 12.78 2.95
N ASP A 19 -11.83 11.68 3.69
CA ASP A 19 -13.06 11.09 4.20
C ASP A 19 -13.47 11.77 5.52
N GLU A 20 -14.74 12.19 5.62
CA GLU A 20 -15.26 12.90 6.78
C GLU A 20 -15.48 11.96 7.98
N ASP A 21 -15.59 10.65 7.72
CA ASP A 21 -15.69 9.60 8.76
C ASP A 21 -14.82 8.37 8.41
N PRO A 22 -13.49 8.44 8.63
CA PRO A 22 -12.58 7.31 8.42
C PRO A 22 -12.80 6.16 9.42
N SER A 23 -13.64 6.36 10.45
CA SER A 23 -14.02 5.32 11.41
C SER A 23 -15.18 4.44 10.92
N SER A 24 -15.85 4.86 9.83
CA SER A 24 -16.85 4.06 9.12
C SER A 24 -16.27 2.83 8.42
N VAL A 25 -14.96 2.86 8.12
CA VAL A 25 -14.23 1.72 7.56
C VAL A 25 -14.04 0.67 8.65
N SER A 26 -14.47 -0.56 8.37
CA SER A 26 -14.41 -1.65 9.34
C SER A 26 -12.96 -1.97 9.72
N PRO A 27 -12.69 -2.43 10.97
CA PRO A 27 -11.36 -2.86 11.37
C PRO A 27 -10.77 -3.95 10.46
N GLN A 28 -11.62 -4.77 9.83
CA GLN A 28 -11.23 -5.83 8.91
C GLN A 28 -10.69 -5.27 7.58
N GLU A 29 -11.33 -4.23 7.05
CA GLU A 29 -10.86 -3.52 5.85
C GLU A 29 -9.51 -2.83 6.11
N TRP A 30 -9.34 -2.22 7.29
CA TRP A 30 -8.05 -1.66 7.70
C TRP A 30 -6.94 -2.71 7.76
N ILE A 31 -7.23 -3.91 8.29
CA ILE A 31 -6.26 -5.02 8.31
C ILE A 31 -5.91 -5.45 6.89
N LEU A 32 -6.89 -5.55 5.99
CA LEU A 32 -6.66 -5.88 4.58
C LEU A 32 -5.77 -4.83 3.90
N PHE A 33 -6.02 -3.53 4.13
CA PHE A 33 -5.15 -2.46 3.63
C PHE A 33 -3.73 -2.57 4.17
N ALA A 34 -3.57 -2.85 5.47
CA ALA A 34 -2.25 -3.03 6.08
C ALA A 34 -1.48 -4.22 5.49
N VAL A 35 -2.14 -5.37 5.30
CA VAL A 35 -1.54 -6.55 4.68
C VAL A 35 -1.13 -6.26 3.23
N MET A 36 -2.00 -5.63 2.43
CA MET A 36 -1.69 -5.27 1.05
C MET A 36 -0.50 -4.31 0.97
N ALA A 37 -0.45 -3.30 1.84
CA ALA A 37 0.66 -2.36 1.90
C ALA A 37 1.97 -3.08 2.27
N TYR A 38 1.95 -3.92 3.29
CA TYR A 38 3.12 -4.71 3.72
C TYR A 38 3.64 -5.63 2.62
N SER A 39 2.76 -6.40 1.98
CA SER A 39 3.12 -7.29 0.88
C SER A 39 3.70 -6.53 -0.31
N THR A 40 3.14 -5.36 -0.64
CA THR A 40 3.64 -4.52 -1.74
C THR A 40 5.04 -3.99 -1.44
N VAL A 41 5.32 -3.53 -0.21
CA VAL A 41 6.66 -3.09 0.20
C VAL A 41 7.66 -4.25 0.14
N GLY A 42 7.27 -5.44 0.61
CA GLY A 42 8.11 -6.64 0.53
C GLY A 42 8.46 -7.02 -0.92
N LEU A 43 7.47 -6.99 -1.81
CA LEU A 43 7.65 -7.25 -3.24
C LEU A 43 8.61 -6.23 -3.88
N LEU A 44 8.47 -4.95 -3.54
CA LEU A 44 9.35 -3.90 -4.09
C LEU A 44 10.79 -4.04 -3.62
N ARG A 45 11.03 -4.39 -2.36
CA ARG A 45 12.38 -4.67 -1.86
C ARG A 45 13.02 -5.81 -2.65
N LYS A 46 12.28 -6.90 -2.86
CA LYS A 46 12.75 -8.04 -3.65
C LYS A 46 12.99 -7.69 -5.12
N LEU A 47 12.12 -6.86 -5.70
CA LEU A 47 12.30 -6.37 -7.07
C LEU A 47 13.54 -5.48 -7.20
N GLN A 48 13.79 -4.60 -6.23
CA GLN A 48 14.99 -3.76 -6.20
C GLN A 48 16.26 -4.59 -6.05
N GLU A 49 16.25 -5.59 -5.16
CA GLU A 49 17.33 -6.57 -5.03
C GLU A 49 17.58 -7.28 -6.38
N PHE A 50 16.52 -7.79 -7.01
CA PHE A 50 16.62 -8.46 -8.30
C PHE A 50 17.18 -7.56 -9.41
N ILE A 51 16.70 -6.31 -9.53
CA ILE A 51 17.19 -5.36 -10.54
C ILE A 51 18.66 -5.03 -10.28
N ARG A 52 19.05 -4.79 -9.02
CA ARG A 52 20.44 -4.51 -8.64
C ARG A 52 21.38 -5.66 -8.96
N ASP A 53 20.93 -6.89 -8.73
CA ASP A 53 21.76 -8.08 -8.93
C ASP A 53 21.86 -8.50 -10.42
N ASN A 54 21.01 -7.95 -11.29
CA ASN A 54 20.95 -8.27 -12.74
C ASN A 54 21.25 -7.05 -13.66
N THR A 55 21.77 -5.95 -13.12
CA THR A 55 22.23 -4.76 -13.86
C THR A 55 23.69 -4.47 -13.52
#